data_AF-A0A519UHU4-F1
#
_entry.id   AF-A0A519UHU4-F1
#
_cell.length_a   1.000
_cell.length_b   1.000
_cell.length_c   1.000
_cell.angle_alpha   90.00
_cell.angle_beta   90.00
_cell.angle_gamma   90.00
#
_symmetry.space_group_name_H-M   'P 1'
#
loop_
_entity.id
_entity.type
_entity.pdbx_description
1 polymer ?
#
loop_
_entity_poly.entity_id
_entity_poly.type
_entity_poly.pdbx_seq_one_letter_code
_entity_poly.pdbx_strand_id
1 'polypeptide(L)'
;MPFCTRWQPASYFLLRGGLLALYLLLAGAQPGRAQRQYDSWYFGRRTGLQFAPGRYWPQQLTQSAMDTFENCTSLADSLTGNLLLYSDGERVWDRTHQEMPGSYPLGGNRSASEGVLALPAPARPGQAYLFTVDSKENYLRGGLRYS
;
A
#
# COMPACT_ATOMS: atom_id res chain seq x y z
N MET A 1 -45.45 -55.11 5.50
CA MET A 1 -45.00 -53.75 5.11
C MET A 1 -43.50 -53.82 4.82
N PRO A 2 -43.01 -53.92 3.58
CA PRO A 2 -41.57 -53.98 3.34
C PRO A 2 -41.01 -52.57 3.19
N PHE A 3 -39.98 -52.29 3.98
CA PHE A 3 -39.13 -51.12 3.86
C PHE A 3 -38.38 -51.16 2.52
N CYS A 4 -38.61 -50.15 1.68
CA CYS A 4 -37.85 -49.92 0.46
C CYS A 4 -36.52 -49.25 0.82
N THR A 5 -35.45 -50.04 0.92
CA THR A 5 -34.08 -49.53 1.08
C THR A 5 -33.58 -49.01 -0.26
N ARG A 6 -33.63 -47.69 -0.42
CA ARG A 6 -33.11 -46.99 -1.60
C ARG A 6 -31.59 -47.08 -1.60
N TRP A 7 -31.04 -48.01 -2.37
CA TRP A 7 -29.62 -48.11 -2.67
C TRP A 7 -29.17 -46.85 -3.41
N GLN A 8 -28.48 -45.95 -2.71
CA GLN A 8 -27.74 -44.88 -3.38
C GLN A 8 -26.44 -45.48 -3.92
N PRO A 9 -26.17 -45.43 -5.24
CA PRO A 9 -25.01 -46.08 -5.80
C PRO A 9 -23.73 -45.41 -5.30
N ALA A 10 -22.74 -46.22 -4.93
CA ALA A 10 -21.44 -45.79 -4.39
C ALA A 10 -20.71 -44.76 -5.26
N SER A 11 -21.04 -44.67 -6.55
CA SER A 11 -20.54 -43.68 -7.49
C SER A 11 -20.88 -42.23 -7.10
N TYR A 12 -22.01 -41.98 -6.43
CA TYR A 12 -22.38 -40.62 -5.99
C TYR A 12 -21.49 -40.08 -4.86
N PHE A 13 -20.97 -40.96 -4.00
CA PHE A 13 -20.07 -40.57 -2.91
C PHE A 13 -18.66 -40.25 -3.44
N LEU A 14 -18.18 -41.03 -4.41
CA LEU A 14 -16.87 -40.82 -5.06
C LEU A 14 -16.85 -39.54 -5.92
N LEU A 15 -17.94 -39.25 -6.64
CA LEU A 15 -18.09 -38.01 -7.43
C LEU A 15 -18.14 -36.76 -6.55
N ARG A 16 -18.86 -36.80 -5.42
CA ARG A 16 -18.92 -35.66 -4.47
C ARG A 16 -17.58 -35.43 -3.77
N GLY A 17 -16.88 -36.48 -3.36
CA GLY A 17 -15.55 -36.37 -2.77
C GLY A 17 -14.52 -35.82 -3.76
N GLY A 18 -14.57 -36.27 -5.02
CA GLY A 18 -13.70 -35.78 -6.09
C GLY A 18 -13.93 -34.30 -6.42
N LEU A 19 -15.20 -33.85 -6.48
CA LEU A 19 -15.53 -32.43 -6.70
C LEU A 19 -15.09 -31.54 -5.54
N LEU A 20 -15.23 -32.00 -4.28
CA LEU A 20 -14.77 -31.25 -3.11
C LEU A 20 -13.24 -31.15 -3.08
N ALA A 21 -12.53 -32.25 -3.41
CA ALA A 21 -11.08 -32.26 -3.50
C ALA A 21 -10.56 -31.36 -4.63
N LEU A 22 -11.22 -31.36 -5.80
CA LEU A 22 -10.89 -30.48 -6.92
C LEU A 22 -11.15 -29.00 -6.58
N TYR A 23 -12.24 -28.70 -5.88
CA TYR A 23 -12.54 -27.34 -5.40
C TYR A 23 -11.47 -26.84 -4.41
N LEU A 24 -11.05 -27.69 -3.47
CA LEU A 24 -9.98 -27.35 -2.51
C LEU A 24 -8.61 -27.18 -3.18
N LEU A 25 -8.29 -27.99 -4.19
CA LEU A 25 -7.08 -27.86 -5.00
C LEU A 25 -7.06 -26.56 -5.82
N LEU A 26 -8.20 -26.15 -6.38
CA LEU A 26 -8.34 -24.89 -7.11
C LEU A 26 -8.36 -23.67 -6.18
N ALA A 27 -8.91 -23.79 -4.97
CA ALA A 27 -8.94 -22.72 -3.97
C ALA A 27 -7.58 -22.51 -3.27
N GLY A 28 -6.76 -23.55 -3.13
CA GLY A 28 -5.44 -23.47 -2.48
C GLY A 28 -4.33 -22.85 -3.33
N ALA A 29 -4.55 -22.71 -4.64
CA ALA A 29 -3.56 -22.17 -5.58
C ALA A 29 -3.74 -20.68 -5.89
N GLN A 30 -4.32 -19.89 -4.97
CA GLN A 30 -4.39 -18.45 -5.19
C GLN A 30 -3.00 -17.83 -4.96
N PRO A 31 -2.42 -17.12 -5.95
CA PRO A 31 -1.20 -16.36 -5.71
C PRO A 31 -1.50 -15.33 -4.62
N GLY A 32 -0.75 -15.39 -3.52
CA GLY A 32 -0.85 -14.40 -2.46
C GLY A 32 -0.58 -13.02 -3.07
N ARG A 33 -1.57 -12.12 -3.02
CA ARG A 33 -1.36 -10.74 -3.42
C ARG A 33 -0.52 -10.07 -2.34
N ALA A 34 0.77 -9.87 -2.63
CA ALA A 34 1.60 -8.99 -1.83
C ALA A 34 0.98 -7.59 -1.81
N GLN A 35 1.08 -6.91 -0.66
CA GLN A 35 0.57 -5.55 -0.48
C GLN A 35 1.46 -4.56 -1.24
N ARG A 36 0.97 -4.08 -2.39
CA ARG A 36 1.73 -3.21 -3.32
C ARG A 36 1.79 -1.74 -2.90
N GLN A 37 1.38 -1.45 -1.67
CA GLN A 37 1.26 -0.10 -1.11
C GLN A 37 2.60 0.62 -0.97
N TYR A 38 3.69 -0.13 -1.02
CA TYR A 38 5.05 0.37 -0.90
C TYR A 38 5.92 -0.01 -2.12
N ASP A 39 5.30 -0.25 -3.28
CA ASP A 39 6.00 -0.56 -4.54
C ASP A 39 6.79 0.64 -5.08
N SER A 40 6.40 1.87 -4.71
CA SER A 40 7.03 3.11 -5.16
C SER A 40 7.68 3.82 -4.00
N TRP A 41 9.00 4.04 -4.08
CA TRP A 41 9.81 4.70 -3.06
C TRP A 41 10.26 6.05 -3.62
N TYR A 42 9.84 7.15 -2.99
CA TYR A 42 10.27 8.50 -3.35
C TYR A 42 11.05 9.06 -2.16
N PHE A 43 12.30 9.48 -2.39
CA PHE A 43 13.19 9.89 -1.30
C PHE A 43 14.29 10.85 -1.76
N GLY A 44 14.91 11.52 -0.80
CA GLY A 44 16.08 12.34 -1.03
C GLY A 44 15.82 13.50 -1.99
N ARG A 45 16.71 13.66 -2.97
CA ARG A 45 16.69 14.76 -3.93
C ARG A 45 16.23 14.28 -5.30
N ARG A 46 14.99 14.60 -5.67
CA ARG A 46 14.41 14.33 -7.00
C ARG A 46 14.60 12.89 -7.49
N THR A 47 14.58 11.94 -6.57
CA THR A 47 14.89 10.52 -6.83
C THR A 47 13.77 9.61 -6.35
N GLY A 48 13.65 8.45 -6.99
CA GLY A 48 12.84 7.35 -6.49
C GLY A 48 13.18 6.01 -7.14
N LEU A 49 12.59 4.95 -6.61
CA LEU A 49 12.68 3.58 -7.08
C LEU A 49 11.29 2.96 -7.18
N GLN A 50 11.05 2.17 -8.22
CA GLN A 50 9.82 1.37 -8.35
C GLN A 50 10.14 -0.12 -8.39
N PHE A 51 9.51 -0.87 -7.50
CA PHE A 51 9.53 -2.33 -7.46
C PHE A 51 8.29 -2.82 -8.19
N ALA A 52 8.48 -3.43 -9.35
CA ALA A 52 7.40 -3.96 -10.17
C ALA A 52 7.48 -5.49 -10.26
N PRO A 53 6.35 -6.22 -10.22
CA PRO A 53 6.34 -7.66 -10.42
C PRO A 53 7.03 -8.06 -11.72
N GLY A 54 7.81 -9.14 -11.68
CA GLY A 54 8.51 -9.67 -12.86
C GLY A 54 9.80 -8.93 -13.26
N ARG A 55 10.23 -7.92 -12.49
CA ARG A 55 11.57 -7.31 -12.64
C ARG A 55 12.53 -7.81 -11.57
N TYR A 56 13.78 -8.05 -11.97
CA TYR A 56 14.86 -8.47 -11.08
C TYR A 56 15.58 -7.29 -10.39
N TRP A 57 15.38 -6.07 -10.87
CA TRP A 57 15.93 -4.84 -10.32
C TRP A 57 14.87 -3.72 -10.30
N PRO A 58 14.94 -2.80 -9.32
CA PRO A 58 14.00 -1.67 -9.26
C PRO A 58 14.24 -0.72 -10.43
N GLN A 59 13.15 -0.14 -10.94
CA GLN A 59 13.21 0.91 -11.94
C GLN A 59 13.52 2.25 -11.27
N GLN A 60 14.49 3.00 -11.78
CA GLN A 60 14.76 4.36 -11.33
C GLN A 60 13.63 5.31 -11.75
N LEU A 61 13.23 6.18 -10.82
CA LEU A 61 12.28 7.26 -11.03
C LEU A 61 13.00 8.61 -10.86
N THR A 62 12.82 9.53 -11.80
CA THR A 62 13.54 10.83 -11.83
C THR A 62 12.60 12.04 -11.78
N GLN A 63 11.30 11.81 -11.63
CA GLN A 63 10.26 12.85 -11.72
C GLN A 63 9.82 13.38 -10.34
N SER A 64 10.46 12.95 -9.25
CA SER A 64 10.15 13.42 -7.90
C SER A 64 10.35 14.93 -7.78
N ALA A 65 9.36 15.64 -7.24
CA ALA A 65 9.44 17.06 -6.93
C ALA A 65 10.06 17.34 -5.55
N MET A 66 10.25 16.28 -4.74
CA MET A 66 10.76 16.37 -3.37
C MET A 66 12.28 16.64 -3.33
N ASP A 67 12.68 17.45 -2.34
CA ASP A 67 14.07 17.75 -2.01
C ASP A 67 14.22 17.77 -0.48
N THR A 68 14.59 16.60 0.06
CA THR A 68 14.74 16.34 1.49
C THR A 68 16.03 15.56 1.76
N PHE A 69 16.52 15.63 2.99
CA PHE A 69 17.69 14.86 3.44
C PHE A 69 17.33 13.69 4.36
N GLU A 70 16.25 13.82 5.12
CA GLU A 70 15.98 12.96 6.27
C GLU A 70 14.62 12.28 6.08
N ASN A 71 13.55 13.06 6.14
CA ASN A 71 12.21 12.52 6.14
C ASN A 71 11.63 12.35 4.73
N CYS A 72 11.02 11.19 4.48
CA CYS A 72 10.18 10.98 3.31
C CYS A 72 9.20 9.82 3.54
N THR A 73 8.06 9.87 2.86
CA THR A 73 7.13 8.74 2.76
C THR A 73 6.55 8.69 1.36
N SER A 74 6.12 7.51 0.94
CA SER A 74 5.41 7.30 -0.32
C SER A 74 4.36 6.21 -0.15
N LEU A 75 3.21 6.42 -0.79
CA LEU A 75 2.09 5.49 -0.78
C LEU A 75 1.69 5.17 -2.21
N ALA A 76 1.54 3.89 -2.49
CA ALA A 76 1.07 3.36 -3.75
C ALA A 76 -0.28 2.64 -3.60
N ASP A 77 -0.97 2.48 -4.72
CA ASP A 77 -2.22 1.74 -4.80
C ASP A 77 -1.98 0.25 -4.57
N SER A 78 -2.77 -0.36 -3.68
CA SER A 78 -2.55 -1.73 -3.23
C SER A 78 -2.76 -2.80 -4.32
N LEU A 79 -3.49 -2.46 -5.38
CA LEU A 79 -3.78 -3.38 -6.49
C LEU A 79 -2.78 -3.20 -7.64
N THR A 80 -2.50 -1.95 -7.99
CA THR A 80 -1.73 -1.59 -9.19
C THR A 80 -0.27 -1.26 -8.91
N GLY A 81 0.11 -0.94 -7.67
CA GLY A 81 1.44 -0.47 -7.29
C GLY A 81 1.78 0.92 -7.86
N ASN A 82 0.78 1.61 -8.42
CA ASN A 82 0.93 2.96 -8.94
C ASN A 82 1.06 3.95 -7.78
N LEU A 83 1.93 4.94 -7.92
CA LEU A 83 2.03 6.03 -6.96
C LEU A 83 0.65 6.67 -6.74
N LEU A 84 0.31 6.92 -5.47
CA LEU A 84 -0.82 7.75 -5.07
C LEU A 84 -0.31 9.11 -4.59
N LEU A 85 0.63 9.09 -3.64
CA LEU A 85 1.23 10.28 -3.06
C LEU A 85 2.62 10.02 -2.50
N TYR A 86 3.37 11.09 -2.26
CA TYR A 86 4.61 11.10 -1.48
C TYR A 86 4.76 12.43 -0.74
N SER A 87 5.55 12.45 0.33
CA SER A 87 5.68 13.63 1.20
C SER A 87 7.03 13.67 1.89
N ASP A 88 7.50 14.87 2.20
CA ASP A 88 8.65 15.14 3.08
C ASP A 88 8.21 15.53 4.51
N GLY A 89 6.91 15.50 4.80
CA GLY A 89 6.32 15.93 6.07
C GLY A 89 5.94 17.41 6.13
N GLU A 90 6.42 18.24 5.20
CA GLU A 90 5.95 19.63 5.03
C GLU A 90 4.88 19.74 3.97
N ARG A 91 5.08 19.04 2.84
CA ARG A 91 4.23 19.06 1.64
C ARG A 91 3.84 17.66 1.22
N VAL A 92 2.74 17.52 0.51
CA VAL A 92 2.36 16.26 -0.15
C VAL A 92 2.32 16.49 -1.65
N TRP A 93 2.89 15.58 -2.41
CA TRP A 93 2.79 15.56 -3.87
C TRP A 93 1.97 14.36 -4.32
N ASP A 94 1.17 14.56 -5.36
CA ASP A 94 0.36 13.50 -5.95
C ASP A 94 1.13 12.68 -7.00
N ARG A 95 0.43 11.71 -7.59
CA ARG A 95 0.94 10.87 -8.69
C ARG A 95 1.38 11.61 -9.95
N THR A 96 0.97 12.87 -10.11
CA THR A 96 1.37 13.74 -11.23
C THR A 96 2.58 14.62 -10.88
N HIS A 97 3.18 14.39 -9.71
CA HIS A 97 4.30 15.13 -9.15
C HIS A 97 3.99 16.61 -8.90
N GLN A 98 2.71 16.94 -8.73
CA GLN A 98 2.26 18.27 -8.33
C GLN A 98 1.94 18.28 -6.84
N GLU A 99 2.16 19.42 -6.19
CA GLU A 99 1.80 19.60 -4.78
C GLU A 99 0.27 19.51 -4.63
N MET A 100 -0.20 18.71 -3.67
CA MET A 100 -1.62 18.53 -3.41
C MET A 100 -2.19 19.82 -2.79
N PRO A 101 -3.36 20.30 -3.25
CA PRO A 101 -4.00 21.48 -2.67
C PRO A 101 -4.24 21.32 -1.17
N GLY A 102 -3.88 22.33 -0.39
CA GLY A 102 -4.03 22.32 1.08
C GLY A 102 -3.01 21.45 1.82
N SER A 103 -2.02 20.89 1.13
CA SER A 103 -0.97 20.08 1.75
C SER A 103 0.15 20.89 2.41
N TYR A 104 0.03 22.21 2.52
CA TYR A 104 0.96 23.05 3.27
C TYR A 104 0.21 24.17 4.01
N PRO A 105 0.49 24.41 5.30
CA PRO A 105 1.41 23.64 6.16
C PRO A 105 0.74 22.42 6.82
N LEU A 106 1.39 21.26 6.78
CA LEU A 106 0.96 20.06 7.54
C LEU A 106 1.36 20.13 9.01
N GLY A 107 2.42 20.91 9.30
CA GLY A 107 3.01 21.05 10.63
C GLY A 107 4.05 19.97 10.97
N GLY A 108 4.48 19.16 10.00
CA GLY A 108 5.76 18.44 10.08
C GLY A 108 6.92 19.30 9.59
N ASN A 109 8.12 18.71 9.62
CA ASN A 109 9.33 19.31 9.06
C ASN A 109 10.18 18.26 8.36
N ARG A 110 10.75 18.62 7.21
CA ARG A 110 11.59 17.73 6.41
C ARG A 110 12.87 17.27 7.10
N SER A 111 13.28 17.97 8.17
CA SER A 111 14.44 17.65 9.00
C SER A 111 14.15 16.81 10.24
N ALA A 112 12.92 16.33 10.42
CA ALA A 112 12.66 15.32 11.43
C ALA A 112 13.26 13.97 10.98
N SER A 113 13.97 13.27 11.86
CA SER A 113 14.61 11.98 11.50
C SER A 113 13.61 10.90 11.08
N GLU A 114 12.38 10.94 11.62
CA GLU A 114 11.23 10.15 11.19
C GLU A 114 9.98 11.03 11.31
N GLY A 115 9.75 11.88 10.31
CA GLY A 115 8.81 12.98 10.39
C GLY A 115 7.49 12.78 9.68
N VAL A 116 7.34 11.74 8.84
CA VAL A 116 6.11 11.53 8.06
C VAL A 116 5.81 10.04 7.83
N LEU A 117 4.55 9.68 8.02
CA LEU A 117 4.03 8.34 7.75
C LEU A 117 2.67 8.44 7.04
N ALA A 118 2.57 7.85 5.84
CA ALA A 118 1.31 7.71 5.12
C ALA A 118 0.70 6.31 5.33
N LEU A 119 -0.54 6.24 5.82
CA LEU A 119 -1.27 5.00 6.02
C LEU A 119 -2.61 5.02 5.27
N PRO A 120 -2.97 3.99 4.50
CA PRO A 120 -4.31 3.86 3.96
C PRO A 120 -5.36 3.79 5.07
N ALA A 121 -6.49 4.48 4.89
CA ALA A 121 -7.57 4.48 5.87
C ALA A 121 -8.28 3.12 5.88
N PRO A 122 -8.29 2.37 7.01
CA PRO A 122 -8.77 0.98 7.04
C PRO A 122 -10.24 0.80 6.64
N ALA A 123 -11.07 1.79 6.94
CA ALA A 123 -12.52 1.75 6.69
C ALA A 123 -12.97 2.63 5.52
N ARG A 124 -12.04 3.30 4.82
CA ARG A 124 -12.36 4.27 3.77
C ARG A 124 -11.43 4.11 2.57
N PRO A 125 -11.79 3.22 1.62
CA PRO A 125 -11.03 3.05 0.40
C PRO A 125 -10.80 4.39 -0.31
N GLY A 126 -9.57 4.63 -0.76
CA GLY A 126 -9.19 5.88 -1.43
C GLY A 126 -8.84 7.04 -0.50
N GLN A 127 -8.92 6.88 0.82
CA GLN A 127 -8.39 7.83 1.79
C GLN A 127 -7.10 7.30 2.42
N ALA A 128 -6.22 8.22 2.80
CA ALA A 128 -5.02 7.95 3.58
C ALA A 128 -4.93 8.95 4.72
N TYR A 129 -4.38 8.50 5.84
CA TYR A 129 -3.95 9.37 6.93
C TYR A 129 -2.47 9.66 6.76
N LEU A 130 -2.10 10.92 6.92
CA LEU A 130 -0.72 11.33 7.00
C LEU A 130 -0.42 11.76 8.42
N PHE A 131 0.51 11.09 9.09
CA PHE A 131 1.02 11.50 10.40
C PHE A 131 2.31 12.28 10.19
N THR A 132 2.45 13.42 10.86
CA THR A 132 3.63 14.28 10.74
C THR A 132 4.18 14.66 12.10
N VAL A 133 5.50 14.72 12.22
CA VAL A 133 6.22 15.20 13.39
C VAL A 133 7.12 16.35 12.99
N ASP A 134 7.17 17.38 13.82
CA ASP A 134 8.06 18.52 13.63
C ASP A 134 9.49 18.22 14.11
N SER A 135 10.46 18.99 13.62
CA SER A 135 11.87 18.81 13.98
C SER A 135 12.31 19.79 15.05
N LYS A 136 13.47 19.51 15.67
CA LYS A 136 14.07 20.39 16.68
C LYS A 136 14.50 21.73 16.08
N GLU A 137 14.93 21.73 14.83
CA GLU A 137 15.37 22.90 14.05
C GLU A 137 14.23 23.91 13.89
N ASN A 138 12.98 23.44 13.89
CA ASN A 138 11.79 24.28 13.88
C ASN A 138 11.20 24.51 15.30
N TYR A 139 11.96 24.19 16.36
CA TYR A 139 11.56 24.33 17.76
C TYR A 139 10.30 23.53 18.13
N LEU A 140 10.01 22.44 17.40
CA LEU A 140 8.82 21.60 17.64
C LEU A 140 7.49 22.38 17.63
N ARG A 141 7.43 23.52 16.93
CA ARG A 141 6.22 24.38 16.82
C ARG A 141 5.02 23.65 16.23
N GLY A 142 5.27 22.71 15.32
CA GLY A 142 4.26 21.88 14.69
C GLY A 142 3.77 20.74 15.56
N GLY A 143 4.64 20.18 16.41
CA GLY A 143 4.34 19.02 17.25
C GLY A 143 4.06 17.74 16.45
N LEU A 144 3.25 16.85 17.01
CA LEU A 144 2.68 15.69 16.31
C LEU A 144 1.29 16.05 15.75
N ARG A 145 1.05 15.79 14.47
CA ARG A 145 -0.22 16.05 13.78
C ARG A 145 -0.61 14.91 12.86
N TYR A 146 -1.87 14.95 12.41
CA TYR A 146 -2.34 14.10 11.32
C TYR A 146 -3.32 14.86 10.41
N SER A 147 -3.43 14.43 9.14
CA SER A 147 -4.38 14.92 8.13
C SER A 147 -5.03 13.78 7.36
#